data_AF-A0A969LJ45-F1
#
_entry.id   AF-A0A969LJ45-F1
#
_cell.length_a   1.000
_cell.length_b   1.000
_cell.length_c   1.000
_cell.angle_alpha   90.00
_cell.angle_beta   90.00
_cell.angle_gamma   90.00
#
_symmetry.space_group_name_H-M   'P 1'
#
loop_
_entity.id
_entity.type
_entity.pdbx_description
1 polymer ?
#
loop_
_entity_poly.entity_id
_entity_poly.type
_entity_poly.pdbx_seq_one_letter_code
_entity_poly.pdbx_strand_id
1 'polypeptide(L)' 'MNTGIDIQFVREHYQRLTDDEFIRIATQDAAGLTPEAQEVVKEEIERRKLDKNIISGVQAQNKT' A
#
# COMPACT_ATOMS: atom_id res chain seq x y z
N MET A 1 -5.95 4.26 -19.31
CA MET A 1 -6.01 5.37 -18.34
C MET A 1 -4.61 5.56 -17.77
N ASN A 2 -4.20 6.81 -17.52
CA ASN A 2 -2.82 7.23 -17.27
C ASN A 2 -2.28 6.72 -15.92
N THR A 3 -1.72 5.51 -15.90
CA THR A 3 -1.21 4.80 -14.71
C THR A 3 -0.22 5.58 -13.84
N GLY A 4 0.54 6.52 -14.41
CA GLY A 4 1.51 7.33 -13.65
C GLY A 4 0.91 8.41 -12.75
N ILE A 5 -0.31 8.87 -13.04
CA ILE A 5 -1.01 9.86 -12.19
C ILE A 5 -1.63 9.16 -10.98
N ASP A 6 -2.23 7.98 -11.19
CA ASP A 6 -2.89 7.21 -10.14
C ASP A 6 -1.94 6.80 -9.00
N ILE A 7 -0.69 6.45 -9.32
CA ILE A 7 0.33 6.06 -8.32
C ILE A 7 0.72 7.22 -7.39
N GLN A 8 0.81 8.45 -7.91
CA GLN A 8 1.15 9.61 -7.08
C GLN A 8 0.05 9.89 -6.06
N PHE A 9 -1.23 9.80 -6.48
CA PHE A 9 -2.35 9.94 -5.57
C PHE A 9 -2.37 8.87 -4.48
N VAL A 10 -2.05 7.62 -4.82
CA VAL A 10 -1.93 6.53 -3.84
C VAL A 10 -0.84 6.83 -2.82
N ARG A 11 0.33 7.30 -3.28
CA ARG A 11 1.45 7.67 -2.40
C ARG A 11 1.09 8.82 -1.47
N GLU A 12 0.51 9.90 -2.00
CA GLU A 12 0.08 11.05 -1.20
C GLU A 12 -1.02 10.66 -0.20
N HIS A 13 -1.95 9.80 -0.61
CA HIS A 13 -2.99 9.31 0.27
C HIS A 13 -2.39 8.55 1.46
N TYR A 14 -1.51 7.58 1.20
CA TYR A 14 -0.87 6.80 2.27
C TYR A 14 0.04 7.65 3.17
N GLN A 15 0.73 8.66 2.63
CA GLN A 15 1.56 9.57 3.44
C GLN A 15 0.76 10.41 4.44
N ARG A 16 -0.53 10.66 4.19
CA ARG A 16 -1.41 11.43 5.06
C ARG A 16 -2.03 10.59 6.18
N LEU A 17 -1.97 9.26 6.08
CA LEU A 17 -2.48 8.34 7.09
C LEU A 17 -1.52 8.22 8.27
N THR A 18 -2.08 7.97 9.44
CA THR A 18 -1.32 7.49 10.59
C THR A 18 -0.84 6.05 10.37
N ASP A 19 0.11 5.58 11.18
CA ASP A 19 0.65 4.22 11.07
C ASP A 19 -0.45 3.16 11.24
N ASP A 20 -1.31 3.31 12.25
CA ASP A 20 -2.45 2.40 12.48
C ASP A 20 -3.45 2.39 11.32
N GLU A 21 -3.78 3.56 10.75
CA GLU A 21 -4.69 3.65 9.60
C GLU A 21 -4.09 3.01 8.36
N PHE A 22 -2.81 3.25 8.12
CA PHE A 22 -2.09 2.64 7.00
C PHE A 22 -2.03 1.12 7.14
N ILE A 23 -1.67 0.61 8.33
CA ILE A 23 -1.68 -0.84 8.61
C ILE A 23 -3.06 -1.42 8.36
N ARG A 24 -4.12 -0.77 8.86
CA ARG A 24 -5.48 -1.24 8.70
C ARG A 24 -5.88 -1.32 7.23
N ILE A 25 -5.62 -0.28 6.44
CA ILE A 25 -5.95 -0.24 5.01
C ILE A 25 -5.11 -1.26 4.24
N ALA A 26 -3.79 -1.31 4.47
CA ALA A 26 -2.90 -2.24 3.80
C ALA A 26 -3.20 -3.72 4.13
N THR A 27 -3.78 -4.02 5.30
CA THR A 27 -4.10 -5.40 5.70
C THR A 27 -5.55 -5.80 5.44
N GLN A 28 -6.50 -4.87 5.45
CA GLN A 28 -7.93 -5.16 5.34
C GLN A 28 -8.54 -4.75 4.00
N ASP A 29 -7.93 -3.81 3.29
CA ASP A 29 -8.50 -3.18 2.10
C ASP A 29 -7.45 -3.04 0.99
N ALA A 30 -6.59 -4.05 0.87
CA ALA A 30 -5.56 -4.10 -0.16
C ALA A 30 -6.02 -4.78 -1.45
N ALA A 31 -7.23 -5.34 -1.49
CA ALA A 31 -7.74 -6.05 -2.66
C ALA A 31 -7.93 -5.10 -3.86
N GLY A 32 -7.40 -5.48 -5.02
CA GLY A 32 -7.46 -4.68 -6.24
C GLY A 32 -6.32 -3.68 -6.41
N LEU A 33 -5.30 -3.69 -5.54
CA LEU A 33 -4.10 -2.89 -5.72
C LEU A 33 -3.26 -3.42 -6.89
N THR A 34 -2.95 -2.53 -7.83
CA THR A 34 -2.04 -2.85 -8.95
C THR A 34 -0.63 -3.13 -8.44
N PRO A 35 0.22 -3.85 -9.20
CA PRO A 35 1.60 -4.11 -8.80
C PRO A 35 2.38 -2.84 -8.44
N GLU A 36 2.15 -1.73 -9.15
CA GLU A 36 2.80 -0.46 -8.86
C GLU A 36 2.31 0.18 -7.56
N ALA A 37 1.03 0.04 -7.23
CA ALA A 37 0.49 0.50 -5.95
C ALA A 37 1.02 -0.35 -4.78
N GLN A 38 1.24 -1.66 -4.99
CA GLN A 38 1.86 -2.52 -3.99
C GLN A 38 3.32 -2.12 -3.71
N GLU A 39 4.06 -1.65 -4.73
CA GLU A 39 5.40 -1.10 -4.52
C GLU A 39 5.37 0.19 -3.69
N VAL A 40 4.38 1.07 -3.89
CA VAL A 40 4.19 2.26 -3.03
C VAL A 40 3.93 1.86 -1.57
N VAL A 41 3.08 0.84 -1.34
CA VAL A 41 2.84 0.32 0.01
C VAL A 41 4.13 -0.19 0.65
N LYS A 42 4.95 -0.91 -0.12
CA LYS A 42 6.25 -1.40 0.34
C LYS A 42 7.21 -0.26 0.71
N GLU A 43 7.33 0.76 -0.15
CA GLU A 43 8.15 1.95 0.12
C GLU A 43 7.70 2.64 1.43
N GLU A 44 6.38 2.74 1.64
CA GLU A 44 5.82 3.40 2.82
C GLU A 44 6.02 2.58 4.11
N ILE A 45 5.93 1.25 4.05
CA ILE A 45 6.29 0.33 5.15
C ILE A 45 7.76 0.54 5.55
N GLU A 46 8.67 0.58 4.57
CA GLU A 46 10.10 0.77 4.82
C GLU A 46 10.41 2.16 5.38
N ARG A 47 9.79 3.21 4.83
CA ARG A 47 9.94 4.61 5.28
C ARG A 47 9.52 4.78 6.74
N ARG A 48 8.40 4.16 7.12
CA ARG A 48 7.83 4.23 8.47
C ARG A 48 8.44 3.19 9.43
N LYS A 49 9.30 2.29 8.94
CA LYS A 49 9.87 1.16 9.69
C LYS A 49 8.80 0.25 10.31
N LEU A 50 7.71 0.02 9.57
CA LEU A 50 6.62 -0.86 9.99
C LEU A 50 6.97 -2.34 9.75
N ASP A 51 6.12 -3.23 10.28
CA ASP A 51 6.29 -4.67 10.09
C ASP A 51 6.20 -5.05 8.60
N LYS A 52 7.26 -5.70 8.10
CA LYS A 52 7.33 -6.17 6.72
C LYS A 52 6.29 -7.25 6.41
N ASN A 53 5.72 -7.90 7.42
CA ASN A 53 4.63 -8.86 7.24
C ASN A 53 3.36 -8.23 6.64
N ILE A 54 3.20 -6.90 6.75
CA ILE A 54 2.09 -6.16 6.13
C ILE A 54 2.08 -6.38 4.61
N ILE A 55 3.24 -6.37 3.94
CA ILE A 55 3.30 -6.57 2.49
C ILE A 55 2.86 -7.98 2.08
N SER A 56 3.04 -8.97 2.96
CA SER A 56 2.59 -10.34 2.71
C SER A 56 1.07 -10.42 2.72
N GLY A 57 0.41 -9.66 3.61
CA GLY A 57 -1.05 -9.54 3.64
C GLY A 57 -1.61 -8.85 2.39
N VAL A 58 -0.94 -7.80 1.91
CA VAL A 58 -1.27 -7.11 0.65
C VAL A 58 -1.17 -8.07 -0.54
N GLN A 59 -0.05 -8.79 -0.65
CA GLN A 59 0.18 -9.74 -1.73
C GLN A 59 -0.81 -10.91 -1.69
N ALA A 60 -1.14 -11.42 -0.50
CA ALA A 60 -2.11 -12.50 -0.35
C ALA A 60 -3.51 -12.11 -0.85
N GLN A 61 -3.92 -10.87 -0.66
CA GLN A 61 -5.22 -10.35 -1.10
C GLN A 61 -5.29 -10.08 -2.61
N ASN A 62 -4.14 -9.86 -3.26
CA ASN A 62 -4.06 -9.59 -4.70
C ASN A 62 -3.60 -10.78 -5.53
N LYS A 63 -3.27 -11.91 -4.90
CA LYS A 63 -3.14 -13.21 -5.56
C LYS A 63 -4.53 -13.78 -5.82
N THR A 64 -5.22 -13.24 -6.83
CA THR A 64 -6.40 -13.87 -7.45
C THR A 64 -6.00 -14.45 -8.80
#